data_AF-A0A1X2Z837-F1
#
_entry.id   AF-A0A1X2Z837-F1
#
_cell.length_a   1.000
_cell.length_b   1.000
_cell.length_c   1.000
_cell.angle_alpha   90.00
_cell.angle_beta   90.00
_cell.angle_gamma   90.00
#
_symmetry.space_group_name_H-M   'P 1'
#
loop_
_entity.id
_entity.type
_entity.pdbx_description
1 polymer ?
#
loop_
_entity_poly.entity_id
_entity_poly.type
_entity_poly.pdbx_seq_one_letter_code
_entity_poly.pdbx_strand_id
1 'polypeptide(L)'
;MPSYVRAGIRKCARIRALSQYLGFEHKNRDINDYHHAQDALCLGVAGQFAVNRGFFDNGAVSDGAANAYNIYLQDYLRGYREKLKAGDRKHGKAFGFIVGSMASADENKRINPKTGEIAWSEADKDYLRRVMNYRKMLVTQKVGDSFGALYNETRYGAAVKEGHDGIAFDKNKADTSLYGGFSSAKVVYSILVELKGKVRLVNITMQEYSMLGDCPSDEALKKVLVAKKPEYAKAKILLRHIPSMQLIHYKGACMTIKSATELNNARQLWLDCDVYNALDDYLKCGTSKSSIDIMQIWDALFDAVNKHYPLHRVEESTLAKARTKFEKLDLDKQLDVLGMIVVALHADPGRANLSLVGLPSEWKRVRSVSFSDDDEFVFQSPSGLFETKITIAELKKAE
;
A
#
# COMPACT_ATOMS: atom_id res chain seq x y z
N MET A 1 1.22 -16.56 40.29
CA MET A 1 1.65 -15.31 39.62
C MET A 1 0.53 -14.28 39.64
N PRO A 2 0.75 -13.04 40.11
CA PRO A 2 -0.31 -12.02 40.19
C PRO A 2 -0.86 -11.58 38.82
N SER A 3 -2.15 -11.26 38.75
CA SER A 3 -2.84 -10.86 37.50
C SER A 3 -2.22 -9.64 36.81
N TYR A 4 -1.70 -8.68 37.59
CA TYR A 4 -1.04 -7.48 37.07
C TYR A 4 0.29 -7.77 36.38
N VAL A 5 1.05 -8.78 36.82
CA VAL A 5 2.32 -9.20 36.18
C VAL A 5 2.05 -9.81 34.83
N ARG A 6 1.04 -10.70 34.73
CA ARG A 6 0.61 -11.29 33.46
C ARG A 6 0.10 -10.24 32.48
N ALA A 7 -0.70 -9.27 32.96
CA ALA A 7 -1.20 -8.17 32.13
C ALA A 7 -0.09 -7.20 31.70
N GLY A 8 0.89 -6.94 32.57
CA GLY A 8 2.05 -6.11 32.30
C GLY A 8 2.95 -6.71 31.22
N ILE A 9 3.35 -7.98 31.37
CA ILE A 9 4.19 -8.69 30.40
C ILE A 9 3.52 -8.76 29.02
N ARG A 10 2.21 -9.03 28.96
CA ARG A 10 1.43 -9.04 27.70
C ARG A 10 1.31 -7.66 27.03
N LYS A 11 1.32 -6.56 27.78
CA LYS A 11 1.25 -5.18 27.25
C LYS A 11 2.61 -4.57 26.89
N CYS A 12 3.71 -5.28 27.13
CA CYS A 12 5.08 -4.74 27.01
C CYS A 12 5.74 -4.90 25.63
N ALA A 13 5.18 -5.72 24.72
CA ALA A 13 5.62 -5.80 23.33
C ALA A 13 4.91 -4.71 22.50
N ARG A 14 5.13 -3.43 22.84
CA ARG A 14 4.64 -2.34 21.99
C ARG A 14 5.50 -2.29 20.74
N ILE A 15 4.91 -2.58 19.57
CA ILE A 15 5.59 -2.51 18.26
C ILE A 15 6.32 -1.16 18.10
N ARG A 16 5.67 -0.06 18.48
CA ARG A 16 6.26 1.29 18.49
C ARG A 16 7.57 1.40 19.28
N ALA A 17 7.69 0.69 20.40
CA ALA A 17 8.91 0.70 21.22
C ALA A 17 10.06 0.01 20.50
N LEU A 18 9.80 -1.12 19.82
CA LEU A 18 10.84 -1.82 19.08
C LEU A 18 11.26 -1.05 17.82
N SER A 19 10.31 -0.48 17.07
CA SER A 19 10.64 0.37 15.93
C SER A 19 11.49 1.57 16.37
N GLN A 20 11.15 2.21 17.49
CA GLN A 20 11.97 3.26 18.09
C GLN A 20 13.37 2.77 18.49
N TYR A 21 13.47 1.61 19.14
CA TYR A 21 14.77 1.01 19.51
C TYR A 21 15.66 0.72 18.30
N LEU A 22 15.06 0.32 17.18
CA LEU A 22 15.76 0.10 15.91
C LEU A 22 16.10 1.41 15.18
N GLY A 23 15.55 2.56 15.57
CA GLY A 23 15.78 3.85 14.92
C GLY A 23 14.75 4.24 13.86
N PHE A 24 13.62 3.52 13.78
CA PHE A 24 12.51 3.78 12.86
C PHE A 24 11.31 4.33 13.65
N GLU A 25 11.46 5.56 14.18
CA GLU A 25 10.40 6.22 14.95
C GLU A 25 9.25 6.73 14.06
N HIS A 26 9.59 7.09 12.83
CA HIS A 26 8.64 7.61 11.86
C HIS A 26 7.86 6.47 11.21
N LYS A 27 6.56 6.70 11.10
CA LYS A 27 5.64 5.83 10.38
C LYS A 27 4.57 6.71 9.75
N ASN A 28 4.71 6.88 8.45
CA ASN A 28 3.76 7.53 7.58
C ASN A 28 3.13 6.49 6.66
N ARG A 29 1.82 6.29 6.80
CA ARG A 29 1.07 5.29 6.04
C ARG A 29 0.74 5.77 4.62
N ASP A 30 0.83 7.07 4.37
CA ASP A 30 0.53 7.66 3.07
C ASP A 30 1.72 7.51 2.11
N ILE A 31 2.94 7.31 2.64
CA ILE A 31 4.15 7.12 1.82
C ILE A 31 4.17 5.72 1.20
N ASN A 32 3.98 4.68 1.99
CA ASN A 32 3.96 3.29 1.51
C ASN A 32 3.36 2.30 2.52
N ASP A 33 3.09 1.10 2.03
CA ASP A 33 2.56 -0.04 2.80
C ASP A 33 3.65 -0.88 3.49
N TYR A 34 4.95 -0.54 3.35
CA TYR A 34 6.05 -1.32 3.94
C TYR A 34 5.96 -1.39 5.47
N HIS A 35 5.31 -0.41 6.09
CA HIS A 35 5.09 -0.36 7.52
C HIS A 35 4.35 -1.59 8.07
N HIS A 36 3.52 -2.27 7.26
CA HIS A 36 2.88 -3.53 7.66
C HIS A 36 3.90 -4.67 7.83
N ALA A 37 4.82 -4.82 6.87
CA ALA A 37 5.88 -5.82 6.93
C ALA A 37 6.87 -5.52 8.07
N GLN A 38 7.23 -4.25 8.24
CA GLN A 38 8.07 -3.78 9.34
C GLN A 38 7.43 -4.02 10.72
N ASP A 39 6.15 -3.69 10.89
CA ASP A 39 5.41 -3.94 12.14
C ASP A 39 5.34 -5.46 12.45
N ALA A 40 5.14 -6.30 11.43
CA ALA A 40 5.14 -7.76 11.57
C ALA A 40 6.53 -8.32 11.95
N LEU A 41 7.59 -7.81 11.33
CA LEU A 41 8.97 -8.15 11.70
C LEU A 41 9.26 -7.78 13.15
N CYS A 42 8.93 -6.56 13.55
CA CYS A 42 9.06 -6.11 14.93
C CYS A 42 8.33 -7.04 15.90
N LEU A 43 7.08 -7.41 15.60
CA LEU A 43 6.33 -8.33 16.43
C LEU A 43 7.00 -9.71 16.54
N GLY A 44 7.44 -10.28 15.41
CA GLY A 44 8.13 -11.56 15.36
C GLY A 44 9.44 -11.56 16.16
N VAL A 45 10.24 -10.50 16.01
CA VAL A 45 11.50 -10.33 16.74
C VAL A 45 11.29 -10.22 18.24
N ALA A 46 10.34 -9.38 18.69
CA ALA A 46 10.03 -9.25 20.11
C ALA A 46 9.54 -10.59 20.70
N GLY A 47 8.73 -11.33 19.95
CA GLY A 47 8.27 -12.67 20.32
C GLY A 47 9.41 -13.68 20.42
N GLN A 48 10.27 -13.75 19.40
CA GLN A 48 11.41 -14.67 19.35
C GLN A 48 12.41 -14.37 20.47
N PHE A 49 12.73 -13.10 20.72
CA PHE A 49 13.57 -12.71 21.85
C PHE A 49 12.97 -13.20 23.16
N ALA A 50 11.66 -12.99 23.39
CA ALA A 50 11.02 -13.41 24.64
C ALA A 50 11.06 -14.94 24.83
N VAL A 51 10.92 -15.72 23.75
CA VAL A 51 11.09 -17.18 23.76
C VAL A 51 12.54 -17.55 24.07
N ASN A 52 13.51 -17.03 23.30
CA ASN A 52 14.94 -17.31 23.46
C ASN A 52 15.44 -16.91 24.86
N ARG A 53 14.91 -15.83 25.41
CA ARG A 53 15.25 -15.32 26.75
C ARG A 53 14.66 -16.18 27.88
N GLY A 54 13.80 -17.14 27.57
CA GLY A 54 13.15 -18.03 28.52
C GLY A 54 12.01 -17.37 29.30
N PHE A 55 11.38 -16.33 28.74
CA PHE A 55 10.24 -15.70 29.42
C PHE A 55 8.96 -16.52 29.38
N PHE A 56 8.88 -17.47 28.45
CA PHE A 56 7.78 -18.41 28.33
C PHE A 56 8.28 -19.84 28.51
N ASP A 57 7.47 -20.66 29.17
CA ASP A 57 7.71 -22.09 29.39
C ASP A 57 6.38 -22.82 29.13
N ASN A 58 6.33 -23.74 28.17
CA ASN A 58 5.12 -24.44 27.73
C ASN A 58 3.89 -23.53 27.47
N GLY A 59 4.10 -22.37 26.85
CA GLY A 59 3.04 -21.40 26.53
C GLY A 59 2.55 -20.58 27.74
N ALA A 60 3.09 -20.81 28.93
CA ALA A 60 2.85 -20.01 30.13
C ALA A 60 4.03 -19.05 30.40
N VAL A 61 3.79 -17.98 31.15
CA VAL A 61 4.87 -17.09 31.60
C VAL A 61 5.71 -17.81 32.65
N SER A 62 7.02 -17.85 32.46
CA SER A 62 7.94 -18.53 33.38
C SER A 62 8.08 -17.76 34.70
N ASP A 63 8.45 -18.46 35.78
CA ASP A 63 8.75 -17.80 37.06
C ASP A 63 9.95 -16.84 36.94
N GLY A 64 10.91 -17.17 36.07
CA GLY A 64 12.03 -16.30 35.71
C GLY A 64 11.57 -14.98 35.07
N ALA A 65 10.54 -15.01 34.22
CA ALA A 65 9.93 -13.79 33.67
C ALA A 65 9.23 -12.95 34.72
N ALA A 66 8.59 -13.57 35.73
CA ALA A 66 7.98 -12.84 36.85
C ALA A 66 9.03 -11.98 37.56
N ASN A 67 10.14 -12.61 37.90
CA ASN A 67 11.23 -11.97 38.62
C ASN A 67 11.89 -10.88 37.76
N ALA A 68 12.21 -11.20 36.49
CA ALA A 68 12.79 -10.24 35.56
C ALA A 68 11.87 -9.03 35.33
N TYR A 69 10.55 -9.22 35.24
CA TYR A 69 9.59 -8.13 35.12
C TYR A 69 9.55 -7.26 36.38
N ASN A 70 9.58 -7.86 37.57
CA ASN A 70 9.62 -7.11 38.83
C ASN A 70 10.91 -6.29 38.96
N ILE A 71 12.06 -6.86 38.61
CA ILE A 71 13.35 -6.14 38.56
C ILE A 71 13.26 -4.97 37.58
N TYR A 72 12.77 -5.22 36.36
CA TYR A 72 12.55 -4.16 35.37
C TYR A 72 11.62 -3.06 35.89
N LEU A 73 10.52 -3.42 36.56
CA LEU A 73 9.58 -2.44 37.12
C LEU A 73 10.24 -1.61 38.23
N GLN A 74 11.06 -2.23 39.09
CA GLN A 74 11.82 -1.51 40.10
C GLN A 74 12.84 -0.54 39.48
N ASP A 75 13.59 -1.00 38.46
CA ASP A 75 14.52 -0.17 37.69
C ASP A 75 13.81 1.02 37.04
N TYR A 76 12.68 0.76 36.39
CA TYR A 76 11.84 1.76 35.75
C TYR A 76 11.35 2.80 36.77
N LEU A 77 10.80 2.37 37.90
CA LEU A 77 10.30 3.25 38.96
C LEU A 77 11.43 4.06 39.62
N ARG A 78 12.61 3.46 39.80
CA ARG A 78 13.80 4.15 40.33
C ARG A 78 14.24 5.26 39.37
N GLY A 79 14.43 4.95 38.09
CA GLY A 79 14.80 5.96 37.08
C GLY A 79 13.73 7.04 36.92
N TYR A 80 12.45 6.69 37.06
CA TYR A 80 11.36 7.68 37.07
C TYR A 80 11.46 8.63 38.29
N ARG A 81 11.73 8.10 39.48
CA ARG A 81 11.91 8.90 40.70
C ARG A 81 13.13 9.81 40.64
N GLU A 82 14.22 9.36 40.03
CA GLU A 82 15.43 10.17 39.83
C GLU A 82 15.17 11.34 38.88
N LYS A 83 14.43 11.11 37.79
CA LYS A 83 14.02 12.17 36.86
C LYS A 83 13.04 13.18 37.47
N LEU A 84 12.15 12.74 38.36
CA LEU A 84 11.29 13.65 39.13
C LEU A 84 12.10 14.60 40.04
N LYS A 85 13.23 14.14 40.58
CA LYS A 85 14.12 14.96 41.42
C LYS A 85 14.94 15.97 40.61
N ALA A 86 15.28 15.65 39.36
CA ALA A 86 16.10 16.50 38.51
C ALA A 86 15.35 17.65 37.81
N GLY A 87 14.05 17.86 38.09
CA GLY A 87 13.23 18.89 37.42
C GLY A 87 12.92 18.60 35.95
N ASP A 88 13.53 17.55 35.39
CA ASP A 88 13.45 17.17 33.98
C ASP A 88 12.18 16.34 33.71
N ARG A 89 11.04 17.04 33.61
CA ARG A 89 9.74 16.45 33.22
C ARG A 89 9.65 16.11 31.72
N LYS A 90 10.77 16.10 30.98
CA LYS A 90 10.77 15.81 29.55
C LYS A 90 10.94 14.30 29.30
N HIS A 91 9.80 13.62 29.11
CA HIS A 91 9.64 12.46 28.23
C HIS A 91 10.76 11.40 28.25
N GLY A 92 11.03 10.81 29.42
CA GLY A 92 11.74 9.53 29.46
C GLY A 92 10.85 8.40 28.94
N LYS A 93 10.73 8.20 27.62
CA LYS A 93 10.08 7.03 27.03
C LYS A 93 10.93 5.79 27.34
N ALA A 94 10.86 5.27 28.57
CA ALA A 94 11.51 3.99 28.82
C ALA A 94 10.78 2.93 27.98
N PHE A 95 11.55 2.11 27.27
CA PHE A 95 11.03 1.01 26.50
C PHE A 95 10.31 0.02 27.41
N GLY A 96 9.18 -0.54 26.97
CA GLY A 96 8.48 -1.58 27.72
C GLY A 96 9.37 -2.80 28.00
N PHE A 97 9.03 -3.61 28.99
CA PHE A 97 9.87 -4.67 29.56
C PHE A 97 10.70 -5.49 28.56
N ILE A 98 10.08 -5.96 27.47
CA ILE A 98 10.76 -6.78 26.46
C ILE A 98 11.86 -5.98 25.77
N VAL A 99 11.51 -4.85 25.13
CA VAL A 99 12.45 -3.99 24.41
C VAL A 99 13.45 -3.34 25.38
N GLY A 100 13.03 -3.02 26.61
CA GLY A 100 13.90 -2.53 27.67
C GLY A 100 14.95 -3.56 28.09
N SER A 101 14.63 -4.85 28.06
CA SER A 101 15.60 -5.93 28.30
C SER A 101 16.59 -6.06 27.13
N MET A 102 16.11 -5.95 25.89
CA MET A 102 16.95 -5.93 24.68
C MET A 102 17.90 -4.73 24.65
N ALA A 103 17.42 -3.57 25.09
CA ALA A 103 18.15 -2.31 25.12
C ALA A 103 19.04 -2.13 26.37
N SER A 104 19.04 -3.09 27.29
CA SER A 104 19.79 -2.95 28.54
C SER A 104 21.29 -3.10 28.32
N ALA A 105 22.07 -2.26 29.00
CA ALA A 105 23.52 -2.42 29.09
C ALA A 105 23.94 -3.67 29.87
N ASP A 106 23.05 -4.20 30.73
CA ASP A 106 23.29 -5.45 31.46
C ASP A 106 23.05 -6.66 30.54
N GLU A 107 24.14 -7.32 30.15
CA GLU A 107 24.13 -8.51 29.28
C GLU A 107 23.33 -9.68 29.86
N ASN A 108 23.23 -9.79 31.19
CA ASN A 108 22.43 -10.85 31.81
C ASN A 108 20.94 -10.72 31.49
N LYS A 109 20.47 -9.51 31.14
CA LYS A 109 19.10 -9.29 30.66
C LYS A 109 18.90 -9.74 29.21
N ARG A 110 19.97 -10.05 28.48
CA ARG A 110 19.98 -10.54 27.10
C ARG A 110 20.41 -12.01 26.97
N ILE A 111 20.73 -12.68 28.06
CA ILE A 111 21.12 -14.10 28.10
C ILE A 111 19.97 -14.94 28.70
N ASN A 112 19.76 -16.14 28.16
CA ASN A 112 18.85 -17.11 28.75
C ASN A 112 19.45 -17.64 30.08
N PRO A 113 18.78 -17.44 31.23
CA PRO A 113 19.34 -17.79 32.54
C PRO A 113 19.37 -19.29 32.80
N LYS A 114 18.62 -20.09 32.03
CA LYS A 114 18.60 -21.55 32.14
C LYS A 114 19.67 -22.20 31.27
N THR A 115 19.84 -21.72 30.03
CA THR A 115 20.74 -22.35 29.05
C THR A 115 22.09 -21.65 28.91
N GLY A 116 22.20 -20.39 29.32
CA GLY A 116 23.39 -19.56 29.11
C GLY A 116 23.52 -19.00 27.69
N GLU A 117 22.59 -19.31 26.79
CA GLU A 117 22.62 -18.85 25.40
C GLU A 117 22.30 -17.36 25.29
N ILE A 118 22.94 -16.69 24.34
CA ILE A 118 22.68 -15.28 24.02
C ILE A 118 21.34 -15.19 23.29
N ALA A 119 20.37 -14.51 23.88
CA ALA A 119 19.05 -14.29 23.28
C ALA A 119 19.00 -13.00 22.43
N TRP A 120 19.91 -12.05 22.65
CA TRP A 120 20.01 -10.80 21.89
C TRP A 120 21.41 -10.19 21.91
N SER A 121 21.86 -9.70 20.76
CA SER A 121 23.14 -9.00 20.58
C SER A 121 22.99 -7.69 19.79
N GLU A 122 24.02 -6.83 19.81
CA GLU A 122 24.04 -5.65 18.92
C GLU A 122 24.14 -6.05 17.44
N ALA A 123 24.73 -7.19 17.10
CA ALA A 123 24.77 -7.69 15.73
C ALA A 123 23.35 -7.99 15.19
N ASP A 124 22.45 -8.52 16.04
CA ASP A 124 21.05 -8.74 15.69
C ASP A 124 20.33 -7.42 15.40
N LYS A 125 20.59 -6.41 16.23
CA LYS A 125 20.04 -5.06 16.06
C LYS A 125 20.50 -4.42 14.75
N ASP A 126 21.78 -4.51 14.42
CA ASP A 126 22.34 -3.96 13.17
C ASP A 126 21.85 -4.74 11.95
N TYR A 127 21.67 -6.05 12.06
CA TYR A 127 21.01 -6.85 11.03
C TYR A 127 19.58 -6.36 10.78
N LEU A 128 18.76 -6.20 11.81
CA LEU A 128 17.39 -5.76 11.65
C LEU A 128 17.28 -4.32 11.13
N ARG A 129 18.19 -3.43 11.50
CA ARG A 129 18.26 -2.08 10.90
C ARG A 129 18.45 -2.13 9.40
N ARG A 130 19.31 -3.04 8.90
CA ARG A 130 19.49 -3.26 7.46
C ARG A 130 18.21 -3.79 6.82
N VAL A 131 17.57 -4.79 7.41
CA VAL A 131 16.32 -5.38 6.89
C VAL A 131 15.19 -4.36 6.84
N MET A 132 15.01 -3.56 7.89
CA MET A 132 14.00 -2.51 7.98
C MET A 132 14.18 -1.42 6.91
N ASN A 133 15.40 -1.24 6.41
CA ASN A 133 15.75 -0.25 5.38
C ASN A 133 15.88 -0.84 3.96
N TYR A 134 15.39 -2.06 3.72
CA TYR A 134 15.39 -2.62 2.37
C TYR A 134 14.56 -1.76 1.41
N ARG A 135 15.16 -1.46 0.25
CA ARG A 135 14.55 -0.61 -0.79
C ARG A 135 13.29 -1.20 -1.40
N LYS A 136 13.19 -2.53 -1.39
CA LYS A 136 12.07 -3.28 -1.92
C LYS A 136 11.63 -4.31 -0.89
N MET A 137 10.41 -4.16 -0.40
CA MET A 137 9.71 -5.20 0.35
C MET A 137 8.55 -5.71 -0.51
N LEU A 138 8.27 -7.01 -0.43
CA LEU A 138 7.17 -7.60 -1.18
C LEU A 138 5.84 -7.13 -0.56
N VAL A 139 5.06 -6.39 -1.33
CA VAL A 139 3.68 -6.02 -1.02
C VAL A 139 2.82 -6.55 -2.14
N THR A 140 1.91 -7.45 -1.80
CA THR A 140 0.94 -8.03 -2.73
C THR A 140 -0.44 -7.45 -2.46
N GLN A 141 -1.18 -7.19 -3.53
CA GLN A 141 -2.59 -6.83 -3.43
C GLN A 141 -3.42 -8.07 -3.69
N LYS A 142 -4.40 -8.31 -2.81
CA LYS A 142 -5.37 -9.37 -3.03
C LYS A 142 -6.18 -9.03 -4.28
N VAL A 143 -6.03 -9.85 -5.31
CA VAL A 143 -6.89 -9.81 -6.49
C VAL A 143 -8.23 -10.45 -6.16
N GLY A 144 -9.29 -9.94 -6.76
CA GLY A 144 -10.62 -10.51 -6.58
C GLY A 144 -11.69 -9.79 -7.36
N ASP A 145 -12.79 -10.50 -7.52
CA ASP A 145 -13.97 -10.00 -8.19
C ASP A 145 -14.74 -9.04 -7.28
N SER A 146 -15.20 -7.94 -7.85
CA SER A 146 -15.96 -6.94 -7.11
C SER A 146 -17.45 -7.28 -7.14
N PHE A 147 -17.91 -8.02 -6.14
CA PHE A 147 -19.33 -8.32 -5.93
C PHE A 147 -20.04 -7.23 -5.12
N GLY A 148 -21.30 -6.97 -5.44
CA GLY A 148 -22.12 -6.00 -4.71
C GLY A 148 -23.28 -5.47 -5.54
N ALA A 149 -23.50 -4.16 -5.47
CA ALA A 149 -24.57 -3.48 -6.22
C ALA A 149 -24.41 -3.64 -7.74
N LEU A 150 -25.53 -3.64 -8.48
CA LEU A 150 -25.53 -3.68 -9.95
C LEU A 150 -25.04 -2.36 -10.58
N TYR A 151 -25.47 -1.23 -9.99
CA TYR A 151 -25.27 0.14 -10.47
C TYR A 151 -25.53 1.14 -9.32
N ASN A 152 -25.36 2.44 -9.56
CA ASN A 152 -25.75 3.46 -8.58
C ASN A 152 -27.28 3.60 -8.51
N GLU A 153 -27.83 3.62 -7.30
CA GLU A 153 -29.29 3.61 -7.07
C GLU A 153 -29.99 4.97 -7.32
N THR A 154 -29.22 6.03 -7.59
CA THR A 154 -29.77 7.34 -7.95
C THR A 154 -30.53 7.26 -9.26
N ARG A 155 -31.80 7.67 -9.24
CA ARG A 155 -32.64 7.77 -10.44
C ARG A 155 -32.37 9.09 -11.13
N TYR A 156 -31.99 9.03 -12.39
CA TYR A 156 -31.75 10.20 -13.24
C TYR A 156 -32.87 10.33 -14.27
N GLY A 157 -33.36 11.55 -14.49
CA GLY A 157 -34.32 11.82 -15.57
C GLY A 157 -33.67 11.76 -16.95
N ALA A 158 -34.48 11.62 -18.01
CA ALA A 158 -34.01 11.56 -19.39
C ALA A 158 -33.28 12.82 -19.90
N ALA A 159 -33.45 13.96 -19.21
CA ALA A 159 -32.82 15.21 -19.60
C ALA A 159 -31.31 15.27 -19.26
N VAL A 160 -30.81 14.37 -18.40
CA VAL A 160 -29.39 14.31 -18.04
C VAL A 160 -28.74 13.07 -18.63
N LYS A 161 -27.45 13.18 -18.96
CA LYS A 161 -26.69 12.12 -19.64
C LYS A 161 -26.71 10.80 -18.88
N GLU A 162 -26.60 10.86 -17.56
CA GLU A 162 -26.61 9.71 -16.65
C GLU A 162 -27.90 8.90 -16.73
N GLY A 163 -29.03 9.56 -17.01
CA GLY A 163 -30.33 8.92 -17.19
C GLY A 163 -30.56 8.49 -18.63
N HIS A 164 -30.25 9.37 -19.59
CA HIS A 164 -30.46 9.14 -21.01
C HIS A 164 -29.61 7.98 -21.57
N ASP A 165 -28.31 7.98 -21.28
CA ASP A 165 -27.35 6.95 -21.74
C ASP A 165 -27.17 5.84 -20.68
N GLY A 166 -28.06 5.82 -19.69
CA GLY A 166 -27.96 4.98 -18.50
C GLY A 166 -28.51 3.57 -18.67
N ILE A 167 -28.88 2.99 -17.53
CA ILE A 167 -29.51 1.67 -17.42
C ILE A 167 -30.99 1.90 -17.16
N ALA A 168 -31.86 1.29 -17.97
CA ALA A 168 -33.31 1.39 -17.81
C ALA A 168 -33.81 0.98 -16.42
N PHE A 169 -34.89 1.59 -15.95
CA PHE A 169 -35.49 1.28 -14.65
C PHE A 169 -36.05 -0.14 -14.59
N ASP A 170 -36.75 -0.57 -15.64
CA ASP A 170 -37.40 -1.86 -15.75
C ASP A 170 -37.79 -2.14 -17.21
N LYS A 171 -38.29 -3.34 -17.50
CA LYS A 171 -38.69 -3.75 -18.86
C LYS A 171 -39.81 -2.88 -19.47
N ASN A 172 -40.66 -2.28 -18.64
CA ASN A 172 -41.76 -1.41 -19.09
C ASN A 172 -41.29 0.03 -19.33
N LYS A 173 -40.11 0.39 -18.82
CA LYS A 173 -39.43 1.70 -19.02
C LYS A 173 -38.05 1.49 -19.62
N ALA A 174 -38.00 0.69 -20.69
CA ALA A 174 -36.76 0.29 -21.35
C ALA A 174 -36.12 1.44 -22.14
N ASP A 175 -36.91 2.40 -22.61
CA ASP A 175 -36.41 3.57 -23.34
C ASP A 175 -35.91 4.65 -22.37
N THR A 176 -34.60 4.66 -22.14
CA THR A 176 -33.92 5.62 -21.26
C THR A 176 -33.96 7.04 -21.81
N SER A 177 -34.12 7.23 -23.12
CA SER A 177 -34.25 8.57 -23.73
C SER A 177 -35.59 9.24 -23.41
N LEU A 178 -36.59 8.45 -23.03
CA LEU A 178 -37.91 8.94 -22.62
C LEU A 178 -38.06 8.99 -21.09
N TYR A 179 -37.67 7.91 -20.41
CA TYR A 179 -37.94 7.74 -18.97
C TYR A 179 -36.75 8.06 -18.05
N GLY A 180 -35.54 8.14 -18.59
CA GLY A 180 -34.31 8.19 -17.80
C GLY A 180 -33.92 6.81 -17.27
N GLY A 181 -33.00 6.79 -16.31
CA GLY A 181 -32.40 5.54 -15.86
C GLY A 181 -31.45 5.69 -14.67
N PHE A 182 -30.73 4.61 -14.40
CA PHE A 182 -29.63 4.54 -13.44
C PHE A 182 -28.29 4.72 -14.14
N SER A 183 -27.22 4.99 -13.37
CA SER A 183 -25.89 5.18 -13.93
C SER A 183 -24.85 4.28 -13.27
N SER A 184 -23.64 4.25 -13.85
CA SER A 184 -22.46 3.63 -13.25
C SER A 184 -22.61 2.12 -12.97
N ALA A 185 -22.85 1.34 -14.03
CA ALA A 185 -22.80 -0.12 -13.98
C ALA A 185 -21.52 -0.60 -13.26
N LYS A 186 -21.67 -1.45 -12.25
CA LYS A 186 -20.54 -1.94 -11.47
C LYS A 186 -19.87 -3.09 -12.21
N VAL A 187 -18.55 -3.02 -12.29
CA VAL A 187 -17.69 -4.00 -12.96
C VAL A 187 -17.30 -5.08 -11.96
N VAL A 188 -17.38 -6.34 -12.38
CA VAL A 188 -16.94 -7.50 -11.57
C VAL A 188 -15.50 -7.84 -11.88
N TYR A 189 -15.26 -8.11 -13.16
CA TYR A 189 -13.97 -8.48 -13.74
C TYR A 189 -13.90 -7.96 -15.19
N SER A 190 -12.72 -8.10 -15.82
CA SER A 190 -12.51 -7.78 -17.24
C SER A 190 -12.13 -9.03 -18.05
N ILE A 191 -12.40 -8.99 -19.34
CA ILE A 191 -11.94 -9.98 -20.33
C ILE A 191 -10.93 -9.31 -21.25
N LEU A 192 -9.86 -10.02 -21.61
CA LEU A 192 -8.89 -9.56 -22.60
C LEU A 192 -9.29 -10.11 -23.96
N VAL A 193 -9.45 -9.23 -24.94
CA VAL A 193 -9.83 -9.60 -26.29
C VAL A 193 -8.90 -8.97 -27.31
N GLU A 194 -8.68 -9.70 -28.40
CA GLU A 194 -8.04 -9.18 -29.61
C GLU A 194 -9.09 -8.96 -30.68
N LEU A 195 -9.15 -7.73 -31.21
CA LEU A 195 -10.02 -7.38 -32.34
C LEU A 195 -9.22 -6.57 -33.37
N LYS A 196 -9.14 -7.09 -34.59
CA LYS A 196 -8.40 -6.47 -35.71
C LYS A 196 -6.93 -6.16 -35.33
N GLY A 197 -6.26 -7.12 -34.69
CA GLY A 197 -4.86 -6.99 -34.21
C GLY A 197 -4.69 -6.10 -32.97
N LYS A 198 -5.75 -5.48 -32.45
CA LYS A 198 -5.69 -4.61 -31.26
C LYS A 198 -6.19 -5.34 -30.02
N VAL A 199 -5.33 -5.45 -29.02
CA VAL A 199 -5.64 -6.04 -27.72
C VAL A 199 -6.23 -4.99 -26.78
N ARG A 200 -7.36 -5.33 -26.15
CA ARG A 200 -8.07 -4.45 -25.22
C ARG A 200 -8.82 -5.24 -24.17
N LEU A 201 -9.09 -4.57 -23.05
CA LEU A 201 -9.98 -5.10 -22.02
C LEU A 201 -11.44 -4.76 -22.34
N VAL A 202 -12.35 -5.62 -21.93
CA VAL A 202 -13.79 -5.36 -21.91
C VAL A 202 -14.32 -5.71 -20.52
N ASN A 203 -15.01 -4.78 -19.87
CA ASN A 203 -15.58 -5.00 -18.55
C ASN A 203 -16.79 -5.94 -18.61
N ILE A 204 -16.88 -6.89 -17.68
CA ILE A 204 -18.10 -7.62 -17.35
C ILE A 204 -18.76 -6.95 -16.15
N THR A 205 -20.01 -6.52 -16.31
CA THR A 205 -20.77 -5.87 -15.25
C THR A 205 -21.45 -6.90 -14.33
N MET A 206 -21.86 -6.50 -13.14
CA MET A 206 -22.60 -7.38 -12.22
C MET A 206 -23.90 -7.93 -12.85
N GLN A 207 -24.57 -7.16 -13.72
CA GLN A 207 -25.76 -7.64 -14.44
C GLN A 207 -25.41 -8.76 -15.42
N GLU A 208 -24.31 -8.60 -16.16
CA GLU A 208 -23.83 -9.60 -17.11
C GLU A 208 -23.31 -10.85 -16.39
N TYR A 209 -22.59 -10.65 -15.29
CA TYR A 209 -22.16 -11.73 -14.40
C TYR A 209 -23.35 -12.58 -13.93
N SER A 210 -24.44 -11.94 -13.50
CA SER A 210 -25.64 -12.64 -13.04
C SER A 210 -26.28 -13.54 -14.11
N MET A 211 -26.00 -13.31 -15.39
CA MET A 211 -26.45 -14.17 -16.49
C MET A 211 -25.42 -15.24 -16.85
N LEU A 212 -24.13 -14.93 -16.69
CA LEU A 212 -23.00 -15.78 -17.07
C LEU A 212 -22.66 -16.85 -16.02
N GLY A 213 -22.77 -16.51 -14.73
CA GLY A 213 -22.25 -17.32 -13.62
C GLY A 213 -20.71 -17.29 -13.54
N ASP A 214 -20.16 -18.17 -12.71
CA ASP A 214 -18.73 -18.15 -12.33
C ASP A 214 -17.80 -18.66 -13.45
N CYS A 215 -18.26 -19.64 -14.23
CA CYS A 215 -17.45 -20.32 -15.25
C CYS A 215 -18.15 -20.31 -16.63
N PRO A 216 -18.39 -19.14 -17.24
CA PRO A 216 -19.14 -19.06 -18.50
C PRO A 216 -18.36 -19.67 -19.66
N SER A 217 -19.05 -20.34 -20.60
CA SER A 217 -18.43 -20.80 -21.84
C SER A 217 -18.03 -19.62 -22.74
N ASP A 218 -17.15 -19.87 -23.72
CA ASP A 218 -16.74 -18.84 -24.67
C ASP A 218 -17.92 -18.35 -25.54
N GLU A 219 -18.87 -19.22 -25.85
CA GLU A 219 -20.11 -18.84 -26.53
C GLU A 219 -20.94 -17.87 -25.69
N ALA A 220 -21.02 -18.11 -24.37
CA ALA A 220 -21.74 -17.24 -23.45
C ALA A 220 -21.06 -15.87 -23.34
N LEU A 221 -19.72 -15.85 -23.18
CA LEU A 221 -18.94 -14.61 -23.17
C LEU A 221 -19.08 -13.83 -24.49
N LYS A 222 -19.02 -14.52 -25.63
CA LYS A 222 -19.21 -13.90 -26.95
C LYS A 222 -20.59 -13.27 -27.10
N LYS A 223 -21.66 -13.89 -26.60
CA LYS A 223 -23.01 -13.30 -26.62
C LYS A 223 -23.05 -11.95 -25.88
N VAL A 224 -22.45 -11.88 -24.68
CA VAL A 224 -22.35 -10.63 -23.91
C VAL A 224 -21.50 -9.59 -24.63
N LEU A 225 -20.36 -9.99 -25.19
CA LEU A 225 -19.50 -9.11 -25.97
C LEU A 225 -20.23 -8.52 -27.19
N VAL A 226 -20.93 -9.34 -27.97
CA VAL A 226 -21.69 -8.89 -29.15
C VAL A 226 -22.82 -7.94 -28.77
N ALA A 227 -23.51 -8.21 -27.64
CA ALA A 227 -24.54 -7.33 -27.12
C ALA A 227 -24.00 -5.94 -26.74
N LYS A 228 -22.76 -5.86 -26.21
CA LYS A 228 -22.09 -4.58 -25.96
C LYS A 228 -21.73 -3.87 -27.25
N LYS A 229 -21.08 -4.58 -28.19
CA LYS A 229 -20.72 -4.07 -29.51
C LYS A 229 -20.72 -5.18 -30.56
N PRO A 230 -21.46 -5.03 -31.67
CA PRO A 230 -21.51 -6.05 -32.73
C PRO A 230 -20.13 -6.41 -33.30
N GLU A 231 -19.18 -5.48 -33.31
CA GLU A 231 -17.81 -5.73 -33.79
C GLU A 231 -17.06 -6.83 -33.01
N TYR A 232 -17.44 -7.07 -31.74
CA TYR A 232 -16.80 -8.12 -30.94
C TYR A 232 -17.20 -9.54 -31.36
N ALA A 233 -18.13 -9.72 -32.31
CA ALA A 233 -18.43 -11.02 -32.89
C ALA A 233 -17.20 -11.69 -33.52
N LYS A 234 -16.22 -10.89 -33.97
CA LYS A 234 -14.97 -11.34 -34.57
C LYS A 234 -13.77 -11.28 -33.62
N ALA A 235 -13.99 -10.99 -32.34
CA ALA A 235 -12.91 -10.88 -31.38
C ALA A 235 -12.42 -12.27 -30.91
N LYS A 236 -11.10 -12.46 -30.82
CA LYS A 236 -10.49 -13.59 -30.13
C LYS A 236 -10.43 -13.27 -28.64
N ILE A 237 -10.92 -14.17 -27.79
CA ILE A 237 -10.75 -14.04 -26.33
C ILE A 237 -9.36 -14.56 -25.99
N LEU A 238 -8.54 -13.73 -25.34
CA LEU A 238 -7.18 -14.07 -24.93
C LEU A 238 -7.13 -14.50 -23.46
N LEU A 239 -7.87 -13.79 -22.60
CA LEU A 239 -8.07 -14.15 -21.20
C LEU A 239 -9.55 -13.99 -20.86
N ARG A 240 -10.13 -15.06 -20.31
CA ARG A 240 -11.56 -15.18 -20.00
C ARG A 240 -11.95 -14.45 -18.71
N HIS A 241 -10.98 -14.21 -17.83
CA HIS A 241 -11.24 -13.62 -16.53
C HIS A 241 -9.99 -12.90 -16.02
N ILE A 242 -10.13 -11.60 -15.78
CA ILE A 242 -9.11 -10.72 -15.21
C ILE A 242 -9.78 -10.00 -14.03
N PRO A 243 -9.49 -10.42 -12.78
CA PRO A 243 -10.07 -9.79 -11.62
C PRO A 243 -9.59 -8.35 -11.46
N SER A 244 -10.32 -7.58 -10.63
CA SER A 244 -9.85 -6.26 -10.24
C SER A 244 -8.52 -6.38 -9.49
N MET A 245 -7.68 -5.35 -9.66
CA MET A 245 -6.35 -5.24 -9.09
C MET A 245 -5.32 -6.24 -9.64
N GLN A 246 -5.64 -6.97 -10.71
CA GLN A 246 -4.68 -7.84 -11.40
C GLN A 246 -3.41 -7.05 -11.77
N LEU A 247 -2.25 -7.56 -11.35
CA LEU A 247 -0.95 -6.96 -11.63
C LEU A 247 -0.55 -7.15 -13.09
N ILE A 248 0.01 -6.09 -13.67
CA ILE A 248 0.51 -6.06 -15.04
C ILE A 248 1.80 -5.23 -15.12
N HIS A 249 2.75 -5.70 -15.92
CA HIS A 249 3.83 -4.85 -16.43
C HIS A 249 3.35 -4.18 -17.72
N TYR A 250 2.97 -2.91 -17.60
CA TYR A 250 2.42 -2.12 -18.70
C TYR A 250 3.41 -1.03 -19.11
N LYS A 251 3.94 -1.12 -20.33
CA LYS A 251 4.92 -0.18 -20.90
C LYS A 251 6.12 0.06 -19.96
N GLY A 252 6.63 -1.03 -19.38
CA GLY A 252 7.74 -1.00 -18.42
C GLY A 252 7.39 -0.52 -17.01
N ALA A 253 6.13 -0.17 -16.73
CA ALA A 253 5.66 0.21 -15.39
C ALA A 253 4.87 -0.91 -14.72
N CYS A 254 5.01 -1.02 -13.40
CA CYS A 254 4.25 -1.98 -12.58
C CYS A 254 2.91 -1.36 -12.18
N MET A 255 1.82 -1.90 -12.69
CA MET A 255 0.46 -1.34 -12.58
C MET A 255 -0.54 -2.41 -12.15
N THR A 256 -1.69 -2.00 -11.63
CA THR A 256 -2.84 -2.88 -11.43
C THR A 256 -4.03 -2.46 -12.29
N ILE A 257 -4.79 -3.45 -12.76
CA ILE A 257 -5.98 -3.22 -13.59
C ILE A 257 -7.15 -2.88 -12.67
N LYS A 258 -7.60 -1.62 -12.71
CA LYS A 258 -8.81 -1.19 -12.00
C LYS A 258 -10.06 -1.50 -12.80
N SER A 259 -9.98 -1.28 -14.11
CA SER A 259 -11.04 -1.56 -15.08
C SER A 259 -10.46 -1.57 -16.49
N ALA A 260 -11.28 -1.88 -17.49
CA ALA A 260 -10.88 -1.86 -18.89
C ALA A 260 -10.31 -0.51 -19.39
N THR A 261 -10.56 0.60 -18.69
CA THR A 261 -10.16 1.94 -19.14
C THR A 261 -9.17 2.64 -18.22
N GLU A 262 -8.83 2.06 -17.07
CA GLU A 262 -8.03 2.72 -16.03
C GLU A 262 -7.09 1.73 -15.33
N LEU A 263 -5.83 2.15 -15.18
CA LEU A 263 -4.83 1.44 -14.38
C LEU A 263 -4.48 2.25 -13.14
N ASN A 264 -4.10 1.54 -12.08
CA ASN A 264 -3.54 2.12 -10.87
C ASN A 264 -2.04 1.81 -10.78
N ASN A 265 -1.32 2.61 -10.01
CA ASN A 265 0.07 2.34 -9.70
C ASN A 265 0.14 1.14 -8.76
N ALA A 266 1.06 0.20 -9.01
CA ALA A 266 1.33 -0.92 -8.12
C ALA A 266 2.66 -0.75 -7.36
N ARG A 267 3.41 0.31 -7.65
CA ARG A 267 4.75 0.52 -7.09
C ARG A 267 4.68 1.29 -5.78
N GLN A 268 5.34 0.75 -4.76
CA GLN A 268 5.54 1.42 -3.47
C GLN A 268 6.62 2.51 -3.59
N LEU A 269 6.34 3.70 -3.05
CA LEU A 269 7.33 4.77 -2.96
C LEU A 269 8.37 4.40 -1.90
N TRP A 270 9.64 4.45 -2.29
CA TRP A 270 10.76 4.30 -1.37
C TRP A 270 11.58 5.58 -1.36
N LEU A 271 11.94 6.04 -0.16
CA LEU A 271 12.77 7.21 0.08
C LEU A 271 13.87 6.81 1.07
N ASP A 272 15.03 7.45 0.96
CA ASP A 272 16.07 7.32 1.98
C ASP A 272 15.53 7.76 3.36
N CYS A 273 16.01 7.11 4.42
CA CYS A 273 15.44 7.25 5.76
C CYS A 273 15.43 8.71 6.25
N ASP A 274 16.47 9.49 5.96
CA ASP A 274 16.54 10.89 6.38
C ASP A 274 15.50 11.77 5.64
N VAL A 275 15.31 11.54 4.34
CA VAL A 275 14.29 12.24 3.53
C VAL A 275 12.89 11.84 4.00
N TYR A 276 12.67 10.55 4.24
CA TYR A 276 11.40 10.03 4.77
C TYR A 276 11.05 10.68 6.11
N ASN A 277 12.00 10.73 7.05
CA ASN A 277 11.79 11.30 8.37
C ASN A 277 11.50 12.80 8.29
N ALA A 278 12.26 13.53 7.46
CA ALA A 278 12.06 14.96 7.24
C ALA A 278 10.67 15.25 6.65
N LEU A 279 10.29 14.52 5.60
CA LEU A 279 8.96 14.62 4.98
C LEU A 279 7.84 14.32 5.99
N ASP A 280 7.96 13.26 6.77
CA ASP A 280 6.96 12.89 7.79
C ASP A 280 6.81 13.97 8.87
N ASP A 281 7.93 14.53 9.34
CA ASP A 281 7.95 15.65 10.28
C ASP A 281 7.25 16.89 9.72
N TYR A 282 7.59 17.29 8.50
CA TYR A 282 7.00 18.45 7.83
C TYR A 282 5.48 18.27 7.65
N LEU A 283 5.04 17.11 7.16
CA LEU A 283 3.61 16.84 6.96
C LEU A 283 2.80 16.80 8.27
N LYS A 284 3.42 16.40 9.39
CA LYS A 284 2.72 16.30 10.69
C LYS A 284 2.79 17.57 11.53
N CYS A 285 3.92 18.26 11.49
CA CYS A 285 4.28 19.30 12.45
C CYS A 285 4.55 20.67 11.78
N GLY A 286 4.61 20.73 10.45
CA GLY A 286 5.00 21.93 9.71
C GLY A 286 6.49 22.28 9.81
N THR A 287 7.29 21.46 10.49
CA THR A 287 8.72 21.69 10.70
C THR A 287 9.43 20.35 10.92
N SER A 288 10.69 20.27 10.52
CA SER A 288 11.56 19.13 10.80
C SER A 288 12.81 19.57 11.58
N LYS A 289 13.33 18.66 12.41
CA LYS A 289 14.64 18.83 13.07
C LYS A 289 15.80 18.41 12.17
N SER A 290 15.51 17.79 11.03
CA SER A 290 16.50 17.41 10.03
C SER A 290 17.12 18.65 9.38
N SER A 291 18.33 18.50 8.84
CA SER A 291 18.93 19.52 7.96
C SER A 291 18.32 19.53 6.56
N ILE A 292 17.49 18.54 6.24
CA ILE A 292 16.83 18.41 4.94
C ILE A 292 15.65 19.38 4.88
N ASP A 293 15.68 20.30 3.93
CA ASP A 293 14.60 21.24 3.69
C ASP A 293 13.52 20.71 2.71
N ILE A 294 12.45 21.48 2.56
CA ILE A 294 11.29 21.17 1.72
C ILE A 294 11.66 21.06 0.23
N MET A 295 12.64 21.84 -0.23
CA MET A 295 13.08 21.82 -1.61
C MET A 295 13.88 20.55 -1.91
N GLN A 296 14.72 20.11 -0.97
CA GLN A 296 15.42 18.83 -1.06
C GLN A 296 14.45 17.64 -1.05
N ILE A 297 13.36 17.72 -0.30
CA ILE A 297 12.29 16.71 -0.31
C ILE A 297 11.59 16.68 -1.67
N TRP A 298 11.24 17.84 -2.22
CA TRP A 298 10.68 17.95 -3.57
C TRP A 298 11.60 17.30 -4.61
N ASP A 299 12.89 17.62 -4.56
CA ASP A 299 13.89 17.09 -5.49
C ASP A 299 14.02 15.56 -5.36
N ALA A 300 14.04 15.03 -4.14
CA ALA A 300 14.09 13.59 -3.89
C ALA A 300 12.83 12.85 -4.39
N LEU A 301 11.64 13.44 -4.22
CA LEU A 301 10.39 12.86 -4.73
C LEU A 301 10.41 12.78 -6.26
N PHE A 302 10.80 13.85 -6.95
CA PHE A 302 10.80 13.85 -8.41
C PHE A 302 11.98 13.07 -9.02
N ASP A 303 13.11 12.93 -8.33
CA ASP A 303 14.14 11.95 -8.70
C ASP A 303 13.56 10.52 -8.65
N ALA A 304 12.86 10.18 -7.57
CA ALA A 304 12.19 8.88 -7.45
C ALA A 304 11.14 8.68 -8.56
N VAL A 305 10.31 9.69 -8.87
CA VAL A 305 9.34 9.66 -9.98
C VAL A 305 10.05 9.35 -11.30
N ASN A 306 11.04 10.17 -11.66
CA ASN A 306 11.68 10.09 -12.97
C ASN A 306 12.45 8.77 -13.15
N LYS A 307 13.02 8.24 -12.07
CA LYS A 307 13.76 6.98 -12.09
C LYS A 307 12.88 5.74 -12.08
N HIS A 308 11.76 5.77 -11.36
CA HIS A 308 11.04 4.55 -10.98
C HIS A 308 9.58 4.46 -11.47
N TYR A 309 9.03 5.54 -12.02
CA TYR A 309 7.64 5.62 -12.50
C TYR A 309 7.60 6.02 -13.99
N PRO A 310 7.87 5.08 -14.93
CA PRO A 310 8.02 5.39 -16.35
C PRO A 310 6.83 6.14 -16.99
N LEU A 311 5.61 5.87 -16.52
CA LEU A 311 4.38 6.49 -17.03
C LEU A 311 4.09 7.89 -16.44
N HIS A 312 4.88 8.33 -15.46
CA HIS A 312 4.65 9.57 -14.71
C HIS A 312 5.86 10.50 -14.73
N ARG A 313 6.87 10.19 -15.55
CA ARG A 313 8.03 11.04 -15.75
C ARG A 313 7.62 12.44 -16.16
N VAL A 314 8.31 13.42 -15.61
CA VAL A 314 8.11 14.83 -15.94
C VAL A 314 9.38 15.32 -16.63
N GLU A 315 9.20 15.90 -17.82
CA GLU A 315 10.28 16.55 -18.57
C GLU A 315 11.00 17.57 -17.70
N GLU A 316 12.34 17.58 -17.76
CA GLU A 316 13.19 18.40 -16.88
C GLU A 316 12.83 19.89 -16.94
N SER A 317 12.57 20.41 -18.15
CA SER A 317 12.16 21.81 -18.35
C SER A 317 10.81 22.16 -17.72
N THR A 318 9.89 21.18 -17.64
CA THR A 318 8.59 21.34 -16.98
C THR A 318 8.74 21.26 -15.48
N LEU A 319 9.56 20.32 -15.00
CA LEU A 319 9.85 20.14 -13.59
C LEU A 319 10.56 21.36 -13.00
N ALA A 320 11.52 21.95 -13.72
CA ALA A 320 12.21 23.17 -13.29
C ALA A 320 11.22 24.33 -13.10
N LYS A 321 10.29 24.53 -14.04
CA LYS A 321 9.22 25.55 -13.92
C LYS A 321 8.29 25.26 -12.74
N ALA A 322 7.94 23.99 -12.53
CA ALA A 322 7.10 23.59 -11.41
C ALA A 322 7.80 23.82 -10.06
N ARG A 323 9.09 23.50 -9.96
CA ARG A 323 9.92 23.74 -8.79
C ARG A 323 10.00 25.22 -8.44
N THR A 324 10.21 26.11 -9.43
CA THR A 324 10.19 27.57 -9.20
C THR A 324 8.83 28.08 -8.73
N LYS A 325 7.73 27.48 -9.20
CA LYS A 325 6.39 27.83 -8.71
C LYS A 325 6.18 27.35 -7.28
N PHE A 326 6.61 26.13 -6.98
CA PHE A 326 6.53 25.53 -5.65
C PHE A 326 7.31 26.32 -4.60
N GLU A 327 8.53 26.76 -4.93
CA GLU A 327 9.36 27.59 -4.06
C GLU A 327 8.70 28.92 -3.65
N LYS A 328 7.85 29.48 -4.52
CA LYS A 328 7.14 30.74 -4.27
C LYS A 328 5.87 30.59 -3.43
N LEU A 329 5.45 29.37 -3.15
CA LEU A 329 4.28 29.11 -2.31
C LEU A 329 4.62 29.36 -0.84
N ASP A 330 3.60 29.74 -0.07
CA ASP A 330 3.71 29.68 1.39
C ASP A 330 3.85 28.23 1.88
N LEU A 331 4.38 28.08 3.10
CA LEU A 331 4.69 26.79 3.68
C LEU A 331 3.48 25.85 3.71
N ASP A 332 2.31 26.33 4.10
CA ASP A 332 1.10 25.51 4.20
C ASP A 332 0.74 24.90 2.83
N LYS A 333 0.77 25.71 1.77
CA LYS A 333 0.55 25.23 0.40
C LYS A 333 1.66 24.30 -0.11
N GLN A 334 2.91 24.51 0.31
CA GLN A 334 3.99 23.58 -0.03
C GLN A 334 3.73 22.20 0.59
N LEU A 335 3.32 22.17 1.86
CA LEU A 335 3.00 20.93 2.56
C LEU A 335 1.79 20.23 1.95
N ASP A 336 0.74 20.97 1.57
CA ASP A 336 -0.41 20.42 0.85
C ASP A 336 0.02 19.76 -0.47
N VAL A 337 0.87 20.44 -1.24
CA VAL A 337 1.38 19.91 -2.51
C VAL A 337 2.22 18.64 -2.30
N LEU A 338 3.12 18.63 -1.32
CA LEU A 338 3.92 17.43 -0.99
C LEU A 338 3.03 16.28 -0.54
N GLY A 339 2.04 16.54 0.33
CA GLY A 339 1.08 15.54 0.78
C GLY A 339 0.30 14.93 -0.39
N MET A 340 -0.18 15.77 -1.32
CA MET A 340 -0.85 15.30 -2.54
C MET A 340 0.07 14.44 -3.42
N ILE A 341 1.33 14.82 -3.60
CA ILE A 341 2.31 14.03 -4.37
C ILE A 341 2.50 12.65 -3.73
N VAL A 342 2.68 12.61 -2.40
CA VAL A 342 2.85 11.36 -1.64
C VAL A 342 1.65 10.44 -1.81
N VAL A 343 0.43 10.95 -1.60
CA VAL A 343 -0.82 10.20 -1.81
C VAL A 343 -0.94 9.70 -3.25
N ALA A 344 -0.53 10.51 -4.24
CA ALA A 344 -0.54 10.08 -5.64
C ALA A 344 0.53 9.04 -5.96
N LEU A 345 1.66 9.00 -5.25
CA LEU A 345 2.71 8.00 -5.48
C LEU A 345 2.48 6.69 -4.74
N HIS A 346 1.48 6.64 -3.87
CA HIS A 346 1.05 5.42 -3.20
C HIS A 346 0.63 4.33 -4.21
N ALA A 347 0.72 3.07 -3.80
CA ALA A 347 0.45 1.91 -4.65
C ALA A 347 -1.06 1.61 -4.75
N ASP A 348 -1.85 2.62 -5.10
CA ASP A 348 -3.31 2.56 -5.06
C ASP A 348 -3.92 3.45 -6.18
N PRO A 349 -5.24 3.73 -6.19
CA PRO A 349 -5.87 4.64 -7.14
C PRO A 349 -5.60 6.14 -6.91
N GLY A 350 -4.72 6.50 -5.99
CA GLY A 350 -4.36 7.87 -5.61
C GLY A 350 -3.94 8.71 -6.82
N ARG A 351 -4.28 10.00 -6.77
CA ARG A 351 -4.00 11.00 -7.79
C ARG A 351 -3.94 12.38 -7.13
N ALA A 352 -3.26 13.31 -7.77
CA ALA A 352 -3.07 14.65 -7.24
C ALA A 352 -3.50 15.74 -8.22
N ASN A 353 -4.05 16.83 -7.68
CA ASN A 353 -4.20 18.06 -8.43
C ASN A 353 -2.99 18.95 -8.18
N LEU A 354 -2.06 18.96 -9.15
CA LEU A 354 -0.81 19.73 -9.06
C LEU A 354 -0.84 20.98 -9.94
N SER A 355 -2.04 21.47 -10.30
CA SER A 355 -2.21 22.68 -11.11
C SER A 355 -1.59 23.93 -10.48
N LEU A 356 -1.56 24.01 -9.14
CA LEU A 356 -0.94 25.10 -8.39
C LEU A 356 0.54 25.30 -8.75
N VAL A 357 1.25 24.19 -9.03
CA VAL A 357 2.65 24.18 -9.46
C VAL A 357 2.80 24.03 -10.98
N GLY A 358 1.70 24.14 -11.75
CA GLY A 358 1.71 24.04 -13.21
C GLY A 358 1.82 22.62 -13.76
N LEU A 359 1.56 21.60 -12.93
CA LEU A 359 1.45 20.20 -13.34
C LEU A 359 -0.02 19.80 -13.52
N PRO A 360 -0.32 18.61 -14.09
CA PRO A 360 -1.70 18.20 -14.35
C PRO A 360 -2.61 18.18 -13.12
N SER A 361 -3.91 18.45 -13.33
CA SER A 361 -4.95 18.40 -12.29
C SER A 361 -5.37 16.98 -11.90
N GLU A 362 -5.03 15.99 -12.73
CA GLU A 362 -5.21 14.56 -12.45
C GLU A 362 -3.89 13.82 -12.58
N TRP A 363 -2.83 14.35 -11.96
CA TRP A 363 -1.50 13.74 -12.01
C TRP A 363 -1.53 12.30 -11.49
N LYS A 364 -0.70 11.44 -12.11
CA LYS A 364 -0.64 9.96 -11.97
C LYS A 364 -1.77 9.16 -12.64
N ARG A 365 -2.86 9.79 -13.09
CA ARG A 365 -3.97 9.05 -13.71
C ARG A 365 -3.58 8.42 -15.05
N VAL A 366 -3.75 7.10 -15.20
CA VAL A 366 -3.54 6.37 -16.46
C VAL A 366 -4.88 5.92 -17.04
N ARG A 367 -5.24 6.46 -18.21
CA ARG A 367 -6.46 6.15 -18.96
C ARG A 367 -6.14 5.63 -20.36
N SER A 368 -7.18 5.15 -21.06
CA SER A 368 -7.10 4.73 -22.46
C SER A 368 -6.10 3.60 -22.66
N VAL A 369 -6.28 2.54 -21.88
CA VAL A 369 -5.39 1.38 -21.84
C VAL A 369 -5.45 0.64 -23.17
N SER A 370 -4.29 0.45 -23.78
CA SER A 370 -4.12 -0.34 -25.01
C SER A 370 -2.82 -1.09 -24.90
N PHE A 371 -2.86 -2.39 -25.18
CA PHE A 371 -1.74 -3.26 -24.86
C PHE A 371 -0.90 -3.59 -26.09
N SER A 372 0.39 -3.67 -25.85
CA SER A 372 1.42 -4.12 -26.78
C SER A 372 1.79 -5.57 -26.50
N ASP A 373 2.47 -6.22 -27.44
CA ASP A 373 2.85 -7.62 -27.34
C ASP A 373 3.86 -7.89 -26.20
N ASP A 374 4.62 -6.86 -25.81
CA ASP A 374 5.61 -6.91 -24.73
C ASP A 374 5.01 -6.68 -23.33
N ASP A 375 3.75 -6.27 -23.22
CA ASP A 375 3.10 -6.11 -21.92
C ASP A 375 2.83 -7.50 -21.29
N GLU A 376 2.97 -7.59 -19.97
CA GLU A 376 2.95 -8.88 -19.25
C GLU A 376 1.91 -8.90 -18.13
N PHE A 377 1.06 -9.92 -18.11
CA PHE A 377 0.25 -10.24 -16.94
C PHE A 377 1.10 -10.96 -15.91
N VAL A 378 1.02 -10.52 -14.64
CA VAL A 378 1.81 -11.08 -13.53
C VAL A 378 0.89 -11.72 -12.51
N PHE A 379 0.84 -13.05 -12.47
CA PHE A 379 0.03 -13.81 -11.53
C PHE A 379 0.86 -14.15 -10.30
N GLN A 380 0.52 -13.55 -9.16
CA GLN A 380 1.29 -13.68 -7.92
C GLN A 380 0.60 -14.63 -6.92
N SER A 381 1.40 -15.38 -6.17
CA SER A 381 0.90 -16.05 -4.95
C SER A 381 0.51 -15.03 -3.88
N PRO A 382 -0.25 -15.41 -2.83
CA PRO A 382 -0.64 -14.48 -1.78
C PRO A 382 0.52 -13.74 -1.11
N SER A 383 1.71 -14.36 -1.02
CA SER A 383 2.92 -13.74 -0.46
C SER A 383 3.78 -13.00 -1.49
N GLY A 384 3.51 -13.17 -2.79
CA GLY A 384 4.31 -12.60 -3.88
C GLY A 384 5.66 -13.29 -4.07
N LEU A 385 5.92 -14.40 -3.38
CA LEU A 385 7.16 -15.18 -3.54
C LEU A 385 7.20 -15.97 -4.85
N PHE A 386 6.03 -16.36 -5.36
CA PHE A 386 5.91 -17.07 -6.62
C PHE A 386 5.14 -16.20 -7.59
N GLU A 387 5.66 -16.08 -8.80
CA GLU A 387 5.05 -15.32 -9.88
C GLU A 387 5.08 -16.13 -11.17
N THR A 388 3.97 -16.13 -11.90
CA THR A 388 3.93 -16.55 -13.30
C THR A 388 3.69 -15.31 -14.14
N LYS A 389 4.53 -15.11 -15.15
CA LYS A 389 4.41 -14.00 -16.10
C LYS A 389 4.05 -14.55 -17.45
N ILE A 390 3.09 -13.90 -18.11
CA ILE A 390 2.68 -14.27 -19.46
C ILE A 390 2.56 -12.98 -20.26
N THR A 391 3.31 -12.90 -21.35
CA THR A 391 3.29 -11.78 -22.28
C THR A 391 2.02 -11.83 -23.13
N ILE A 392 1.61 -10.69 -23.67
CA ILE A 392 0.48 -10.66 -24.61
C ILE A 392 0.81 -11.38 -25.91
N ALA A 393 2.07 -11.35 -26.36
CA ALA A 393 2.54 -12.15 -27.48
C ALA A 393 2.27 -13.65 -27.28
N GLU A 394 2.52 -14.17 -26.07
CA GLU A 394 2.26 -15.58 -25.72
C GLU A 394 0.77 -15.88 -25.66
N LEU A 395 -0.04 -14.99 -25.06
CA LEU A 395 -1.51 -15.14 -25.01
C LEU A 395 -2.15 -15.18 -26.40
N LYS A 396 -1.61 -14.44 -27.36
CA LYS A 396 -2.07 -14.50 -28.76
C LYS A 396 -1.81 -15.85 -29.41
N LYS A 397 -0.71 -16.53 -29.05
CA LYS A 397 -0.28 -17.82 -29.59
C LYS A 397 -0.94 -19.01 -28.93
N ALA A 398 -1.42 -18.86 -27.70
CA ALA A 398 -2.21 -19.89 -27.04
C ALA A 398 -3.46 -20.18 -27.90
N GLU A 399 -3.59 -21.45 -28.31
CA GLU A 399 -4.74 -21.99 -29.05
C GLU A 399 -5.87 -22.37 -28.09
#